data_AF-A0A2E8XMW6-F1
#
_entry.id   AF-A0A2E8XMW6-F1
#
_cell.length_a   1.000
_cell.length_b   1.000
_cell.length_c   1.000
_cell.angle_alpha   90.00
_cell.angle_beta   90.00
_cell.angle_gamma   90.00
#
_symmetry.space_group_name_H-M   'P 1'
#
loop_
_entity.id
_entity.type
_entity.pdbx_description
1 polymer ?
#
loop_
_entity_poly.entity_id
_entity_poly.type
_entity_poly.pdbx_seq_one_letter_code
_entity_poly.pdbx_strand_id
1 'polypeptide(L)' 'MSFAHIDCDLYISNVTTLKHISPHLQTGTLLLFAEYFNYPGWKLYEHKAWSEFCQANGTRYSYIGLTALDGRVLVRID' A
#
# COMPACT_ATOMS: atom_id res chain seq x y z
N MET A 1 -0.82 -14.50 -3.41
CA MET A 1 -0.66 -13.45 -4.44
C MET A 1 0.83 -13.17 -4.61
N SER A 2 1.30 -12.77 -5.79
CA SER A 2 2.73 -12.45 -6.00
C SER A 2 2.98 -10.95 -6.12
N PHE A 3 2.06 -10.23 -6.78
CA PHE A 3 2.16 -8.79 -7.01
C PHE A 3 0.76 -8.17 -7.06
N ALA A 4 0.60 -6.94 -6.56
CA ALA A 4 -0.56 -6.09 -6.81
C ALA A 4 -0.13 -4.64 -7.04
N HIS A 5 -0.76 -3.99 -8.02
CA HIS A 5 -0.67 -2.54 -8.21
C HIS A 5 -1.92 -1.90 -7.59
N ILE A 6 -1.72 -1.07 -6.57
CA ILE A 6 -2.75 -0.32 -5.87
C ILE A 6 -2.71 1.10 -6.47
N ASP A 7 -3.78 1.45 -7.17
CA ASP A 7 -3.96 2.73 -7.83
C ASP A 7 -5.34 3.26 -7.44
N CYS A 8 -5.42 3.80 -6.23
CA CYS A 8 -6.68 4.20 -5.62
C CYS A 8 -6.58 5.63 -5.07
N ASP A 9 -7.22 6.58 -5.75
CA ASP A 9 -7.21 7.99 -5.33
C ASP A 9 -7.86 8.21 -3.96
N LEU A 10 -8.88 7.42 -3.64
CA LEU A 10 -9.68 7.60 -2.43
C LEU A 10 -9.23 6.69 -1.30
N TYR A 11 -9.23 7.24 -0.09
CA TYR A 11 -8.96 6.49 1.14
C TYR A 11 -9.87 5.26 1.28
N ILE A 12 -11.19 5.43 1.07
CA ILE A 12 -12.16 4.33 1.23
C ILE A 12 -11.96 3.22 0.19
N SER A 13 -11.53 3.59 -1.02
CA SER A 13 -11.20 2.64 -2.09
C SER A 13 -9.97 1.81 -1.71
N ASN A 14 -8.94 2.44 -1.13
CA ASN A 14 -7.77 1.72 -0.60
C ASN A 14 -8.16 0.75 0.52
N VAL A 15 -8.90 1.20 1.52
CA VAL A 15 -9.34 0.34 2.64
C VAL A 15 -10.14 -0.86 2.14
N THR A 16 -11.07 -0.61 1.21
CA THR A 16 -11.89 -1.67 0.62
C THR A 16 -11.03 -2.65 -0.18
N THR A 17 -10.11 -2.16 -1.01
CA THR A 17 -9.18 -2.99 -1.80
C THR A 17 -8.31 -3.85 -0.88
N LEU A 18 -7.65 -3.23 0.10
CA LEU A 18 -6.79 -3.92 1.08
C LEU A 18 -7.56 -5.00 1.85
N LYS A 19 -8.80 -4.72 2.25
CA LYS A 19 -9.68 -5.71 2.89
C LYS A 19 -9.93 -6.92 2.01
N HIS A 20 -10.20 -6.72 0.72
CA HIS A 20 -10.50 -7.83 -0.21
C HIS A 20 -9.26 -8.63 -0.59
N ILE A 21 -8.08 -8.01 -0.70
CA ILE A 21 -6.85 -8.73 -1.04
C ILE A 21 -6.16 -9.35 0.17
N SER A 22 -6.51 -8.95 1.40
CA SER A 22 -5.91 -9.42 2.65
C SER A 22 -5.76 -10.95 2.74
N PRO A 23 -6.77 -11.78 2.40
CA PRO A 23 -6.66 -13.24 2.46
C PRO A 23 -5.62 -13.84 1.50
N HIS A 24 -5.14 -13.06 0.53
CA HIS A 24 -4.19 -13.48 -0.49
C HIS A 24 -2.78 -12.94 -0.27
N LEU A 25 -2.58 -12.08 0.74
CA LEU A 25 -1.28 -11.56 1.11
C LEU A 25 -0.48 -12.65 1.84
N GLN A 26 0.73 -12.91 1.34
CA GLN A 26 1.68 -13.87 1.89
C GLN A 26 3.08 -13.23 1.93
N THR A 27 3.97 -13.74 2.78
CA THR A 27 5.37 -13.33 2.80
C THR A 27 5.97 -13.36 1.38
N GLY A 28 6.66 -12.30 1.01
CA GLY A 28 7.21 -12.08 -0.33
C GLY A 28 6.25 -11.41 -1.32
N THR A 29 4.97 -11.19 -0.98
CA THR A 29 4.04 -10.44 -1.85
C THR A 29 4.54 -9.02 -2.04
N LEU A 30 4.50 -8.53 -3.28
CA LEU A 30 4.86 -7.17 -3.65
C LEU A 30 3.61 -6.31 -3.86
N LEU A 31 3.55 -5.15 -3.23
CA LEU A 31 2.49 -4.16 -3.45
C LEU A 31 3.11 -2.84 -3.93
N LEU A 32 2.70 -2.38 -5.10
CA LEU A 32 3.09 -1.10 -5.65
C LEU A 32 1.96 -0.09 -5.47
N PHE A 33 2.23 1.00 -4.76
CA PHE A 33 1.32 2.11 -4.57
C PHE A 33 1.62 3.23 -5.56
N ALA A 34 0.61 3.65 -6.34
CA ALA A 34 0.77 4.62 -7.43
C ALA A 34 0.81 6.07 -6.94
N GLU A 35 0.13 6.40 -5.83
CA GLU A 35 -0.13 7.77 -5.40
C GLU A 35 0.28 7.95 -3.92
N TYR A 36 1.45 7.41 -3.57
CA TYR A 36 1.82 7.25 -2.16
C TYR A 36 2.23 8.56 -1.49
N PHE A 37 3.07 9.39 -2.14
CA PHE A 37 3.58 10.63 -1.55
C PHE A 37 3.71 11.82 -2.51
N ASN A 38 2.97 11.83 -3.61
CA ASN A 38 3.13 12.77 -4.73
C ASN A 38 2.31 14.08 -4.64
N TYR A 39 1.49 14.29 -3.61
CA TYR A 39 0.72 15.53 -3.41
C TYR A 39 0.57 15.94 -1.94
N PRO A 40 0.30 17.23 -1.64
CA PRO A 40 0.03 17.68 -0.27
C PRO A 40 -1.15 16.92 0.36
N GLY A 41 -0.93 16.35 1.54
CA GLY A 41 -1.97 15.56 2.23
C GLY A 41 -1.95 14.06 1.91
N TRP A 42 -0.99 13.56 1.12
CA TRP A 42 -0.80 12.13 0.80
C TRP A 42 -0.92 11.19 2.02
N LYS A 43 -0.47 11.65 3.19
CA LYS A 43 -0.55 10.92 4.47
C LYS A 43 -1.96 10.54 4.89
N LEU A 44 -3.00 11.11 4.28
CA LEU A 44 -4.41 10.86 4.58
C LEU A 44 -5.06 9.78 3.69
N TYR A 45 -4.38 9.33 2.63
CA TYR A 45 -4.94 8.46 1.59
C TYR A 45 -4.26 7.08 1.60
N GLU A 46 -3.53 6.70 0.53
CA GLU A 46 -2.90 5.38 0.40
C GLU A 46 -2.02 5.04 1.59
N HIS A 47 -1.16 5.98 2.02
CA HIS A 47 -0.31 5.81 3.19
C HIS A 47 -1.12 5.55 4.47
N LYS A 48 -2.22 6.29 4.67
CA LYS A 48 -3.07 6.10 5.86
C LYS A 48 -3.72 4.72 5.85
N ALA A 49 -4.34 4.37 4.73
CA ALA A 49 -5.04 3.09 4.57
C ALA A 49 -4.06 1.92 4.74
N TRP A 50 -2.86 2.01 4.16
CA TRP A 50 -1.81 1.01 4.33
C TRP A 50 -1.32 0.92 5.78
N SER A 51 -1.02 2.06 6.41
CA SER A 51 -0.55 2.09 7.81
C SER A 51 -1.57 1.51 8.77
N GLU A 52 -2.84 1.89 8.65
CA GLU A 52 -3.93 1.37 9.48
C GLU A 52 -4.16 -0.12 9.21
N PHE A 53 -4.09 -0.56 7.96
CA PHE A 53 -4.17 -1.98 7.59
C PHE A 53 -3.06 -2.80 8.26
N CYS A 54 -1.80 -2.36 8.17
CA CYS A 54 -0.69 -3.07 8.80
C CYS A 54 -0.81 -3.12 10.31
N GLN A 55 -1.23 -2.02 10.94
CA GLN A 55 -1.44 -1.96 12.38
C GLN A 55 -2.56 -2.92 12.82
N ALA A 56 -3.68 -2.96 12.09
CA ALA A 56 -4.83 -3.80 12.41
C ALA A 56 -4.56 -5.31 12.21
N ASN A 57 -3.72 -5.67 11.24
CA ASN A 57 -3.46 -7.06 10.87
C ASN A 57 -2.11 -7.60 11.36
N GLY A 58 -1.30 -6.77 12.04
CA GLY A 58 0.06 -7.14 12.45
C GLY A 58 0.99 -7.40 11.27
N THR A 59 0.68 -6.84 10.09
CA THR A 59 1.43 -7.08 8.85
C THR A 59 2.80 -6.43 8.94
N ARG A 60 3.85 -7.25 8.84
CA ARG A 60 5.23 -6.78 8.71
C ARG A 60 5.56 -6.59 7.23
N TYR A 61 6.27 -5.52 6.93
CA TYR A 61 6.61 -5.18 5.56
C TYR A 61 7.89 -4.36 5.51
N SER A 62 8.51 -4.39 4.34
CA SER A 62 9.71 -3.62 4.00
C SER A 62 9.44 -2.72 2.80
N TYR A 63 9.86 -1.46 2.88
CA TYR A 63 9.96 -0.59 1.69
C TYR A 63 11.18 -1.01 0.88
N ILE A 64 10.98 -1.37 -0.38
CA ILE A 64 12.07 -1.90 -1.24
C ILE A 64 12.32 -1.05 -2.49
N GLY A 65 11.48 -0.04 -2.75
CA GLY A 65 11.68 0.88 -3.86
C GLY A 65 10.76 2.08 -3.78
N LEU A 66 11.20 3.20 -4.36
CA LEU A 66 10.41 4.40 -4.55
C LEU A 66 10.78 5.09 -5.87
N THR A 67 9.86 5.85 -6.42
CA THR A 67 10.16 6.80 -7.49
C THR A 67 10.21 8.21 -6.92
N ALA A 68 11.31 8.93 -7.14
CA ALA A 68 11.43 10.32 -6.70
C ALA A 68 10.46 11.26 -7.45
N LEU A 69 10.18 10.91 -8.71
CA LEU A 69 9.12 11.53 -9.53
C LEU A 69 7.83 10.72 -9.35
N ASP A 70 6.70 11.42 -9.22
CA ASP A 70 5.36 10.86 -8.99
C ASP A 70 5.15 10.03 -7.72
N GLY A 71 6.13 9.98 -6.81
CA GLY A 71 5.94 9.50 -5.43
C GLY A 71 5.38 8.08 -5.26
N ARG A 72 5.73 7.14 -6.15
CA ARG A 72 5.32 5.73 -6.06
C ARG A 72 6.16 4.99 -5.05
N VAL A 73 5.58 3.96 -4.41
CA VAL A 73 6.26 3.14 -3.41
C VAL A 73 5.99 1.67 -3.62
N LEU A 74 7.07 0.88 -3.62
CA LEU A 74 7.00 -0.59 -3.63
C LEU A 74 7.29 -1.12 -2.22
N VAL A 75 6.33 -1.88 -1.69
CA VAL A 75 6.48 -2.63 -0.43
C VAL A 75 6.50 -4.12 -0.68
N ARG A 76 7.19 -4.84 0.19
CA ARG A 76 7.18 -6.30 0.26
C ARG A 76 6.66 -6.73 1.63
N ILE A 77 5.73 -7.69 1.65
CA ILE A 77 5.31 -8.37 2.88
C ILE A 77 6.45 -9.26 3.39
N ASP A 78 6.78 -9.17 4.67
CA ASP A 78 7.84 -9.97 5.31
C ASP A 78 7.34 -11.28 5.95
#